data_AF-A0A8J6NXW4-F1
#
_entry.id   AF-A0A8J6NXW4-F1
#
_cell.length_a   1.000
_cell.length_b   1.000
_cell.length_c   1.000
_cell.angle_alpha   90.00
_cell.angle_beta   90.00
_cell.angle_gamma   90.00
#
_symmetry.space_group_name_H-M   'P 1'
#
loop_
_entity.id
_entity.type
_entity.pdbx_description
1 polymer ?
#
loop_
_entity_poly.entity_id
_entity_poly.type
_entity_poly.pdbx_seq_one_letter_code
_entity_poly.pdbx_strand_id
1 'polypeptide(L)'
;MLAIRINPIKNRLYITLRDWDQSDMFAYVQKIESACKALASGFTCLLVLQKKGLIHQKNKDLLFSTTDLISAYGAGKVAYVRKTNGNPSISRLSPFNFQPFIPVEHALNIKEAEDILDGKTPEISSLQYIS
;
A
#
# COMPACT_ATOMS: atom_id res chain seq x y z
N MET A 1 3.24 -2.37 15.20
CA MET A 1 4.62 -1.95 14.85
C MET A 1 4.74 -1.71 13.35
N LEU A 2 5.17 -0.51 12.97
CA LEU A 2 5.40 -0.07 11.59
C LEU A 2 6.76 -0.58 11.07
N ALA A 3 6.85 -1.00 9.81
CA ALA A 3 8.13 -1.24 9.14
C ALA A 3 8.20 -0.45 7.83
N ILE A 4 9.25 0.37 7.68
CA ILE A 4 9.54 1.17 6.48
C ILE A 4 10.88 0.70 5.91
N ARG A 5 10.94 0.48 4.60
CA ARG A 5 12.16 0.14 3.86
C ARG A 5 12.15 0.84 2.51
N ILE A 6 13.33 1.09 1.96
CA ILE A 6 13.48 1.60 0.59
C ILE A 6 14.30 0.63 -0.25
N ASN A 7 14.02 0.62 -1.55
CA ASN A 7 14.86 0.02 -2.56
C ASN A 7 15.22 1.11 -3.59
N PRO A 8 16.42 1.70 -3.48
CA PRO A 8 16.84 2.77 -4.40
C PRO A 8 16.95 2.30 -5.85
N ILE A 9 17.32 1.03 -6.08
CA ILE A 9 17.49 0.48 -7.44
C ILE A 9 16.14 0.42 -8.17
N LYS A 10 15.08 -0.01 -7.47
CA LYS A 10 13.71 -0.01 -8.01
C LYS A 10 12.99 1.34 -7.88
N ASN A 11 13.63 2.35 -7.29
CA ASN A 11 13.01 3.59 -6.83
C ASN A 11 11.67 3.33 -6.09
N ARG A 12 11.72 2.50 -5.05
CA ARG A 12 10.52 1.96 -4.36
C ARG A 12 10.56 2.11 -2.85
N LEU A 13 9.43 2.55 -2.30
CA LEU A 13 9.14 2.61 -0.87
C LEU A 13 8.30 1.40 -0.45
N TYR A 14 8.61 0.82 0.70
CA TYR A 14 7.85 -0.27 1.30
C TYR A 14 7.36 0.15 2.67
N ILE A 15 6.04 0.11 2.87
CA ILE A 15 5.40 0.44 4.15
C ILE A 15 4.58 -0.76 4.60
N THR A 16 4.87 -1.30 5.79
CA THR A 16 4.01 -2.30 6.43
C THR A 16 3.34 -1.69 7.65
N LEU A 17 2.02 -1.53 7.57
CA LEU A 17 1.16 -1.12 8.66
C LEU A 17 0.69 -2.37 9.42
N ARG A 18 1.13 -2.54 10.67
CA ARG A 18 0.56 -3.51 11.62
C ARG A 18 -0.33 -2.80 12.63
N ASP A 19 -0.86 -3.52 13.61
CA ASP A 19 -1.52 -2.91 14.76
C ASP A 19 -0.66 -1.76 15.31
N TRP A 20 -1.28 -0.58 15.30
CA TRP A 20 -0.67 0.70 15.57
C TRP A 20 -1.35 1.31 16.80
N ASP A 21 -0.51 1.83 17.70
CA ASP A 21 -0.91 2.69 18.79
C ASP A 21 -0.54 4.13 18.42
N GLN A 22 -1.46 5.08 18.63
CA GLN A 22 -1.33 6.48 18.18
C GLN A 22 -0.22 7.25 18.88
N SER A 23 0.37 6.67 19.93
CA SER A 23 1.38 7.27 20.79
C SER A 23 2.67 7.72 20.09
N ASP A 24 2.95 7.26 18.85
CA ASP A 24 4.21 7.59 18.15
C ASP A 24 4.02 8.14 16.72
N MET A 25 2.96 8.92 16.49
CA MET A 25 2.63 9.47 15.16
C MET A 25 3.76 10.36 14.60
N PHE A 26 4.47 11.09 15.45
CA PHE A 26 5.57 11.96 15.03
C PHE A 26 6.75 11.18 14.47
N ALA A 27 7.23 10.14 15.17
CA ALA A 27 8.32 9.31 14.65
C ALA A 27 7.90 8.50 13.41
N TYR A 28 6.61 8.17 13.29
CA TYR A 28 6.04 7.58 12.09
C TYR A 28 6.19 8.50 10.88
N VAL A 29 5.77 9.77 10.99
CA VAL A 29 5.86 10.75 9.89
C VAL A 29 7.31 10.97 9.51
N GLN A 30 8.20 11.22 10.48
CA GLN A 30 9.62 11.46 10.22
C GLN A 30 10.30 10.31 9.47
N LYS A 31 9.97 9.06 9.79
CA LYS A 31 10.54 7.90 9.09
C LYS A 31 10.07 7.81 7.64
N ILE A 32 8.81 8.13 7.36
CA ILE A 32 8.29 8.15 5.99
C ILE A 32 8.94 9.28 5.20
N GLU A 33 8.97 10.50 5.75
CA GLU A 33 9.58 11.65 5.08
C GLU A 33 11.06 11.39 4.74
N SER A 34 11.81 10.84 5.70
CA SER A 34 13.23 10.51 5.49
C SER A 34 13.41 9.46 4.38
N ALA A 35 12.53 8.46 4.34
CA ALA A 35 12.55 7.43 3.30
C ALA A 35 12.18 8.00 1.92
N CYS A 36 11.17 8.87 1.85
CA CYS A 36 10.76 9.53 0.62
C CYS A 36 11.86 10.45 0.08
N LYS A 37 12.52 11.24 0.93
CA LYS A 37 13.64 12.12 0.54
C LYS A 37 14.86 11.37 -0.01
N ALA A 38 14.98 10.07 0.30
CA ALA A 38 16.04 9.21 -0.21
C ALA A 38 15.73 8.57 -1.58
N LEU A 39 14.53 8.82 -2.14
CA LEU A 39 14.07 8.29 -3.41
C LEU A 39 13.92 9.42 -4.44
N ALA A 40 14.04 9.08 -5.72
CA ALA A 40 13.80 10.04 -6.80
C ALA A 40 12.29 10.26 -7.00
N SER A 41 11.90 11.46 -7.44
CA SER A 41 10.51 11.77 -7.79
C SER A 41 9.94 10.74 -8.79
N GLY A 42 8.66 10.42 -8.65
CA GLY A 42 8.00 9.34 -9.39
C GLY A 42 8.22 7.94 -8.77
N PHE A 43 8.71 7.86 -7.53
CA PHE A 43 8.91 6.57 -6.86
C PHE A 43 7.59 5.82 -6.69
N THR A 44 7.69 4.49 -6.62
CA THR A 44 6.53 3.62 -6.37
C THR A 44 6.44 3.24 -4.89
N CYS A 45 5.25 2.96 -4.39
CA CYS A 45 5.07 2.52 -3.01
C CYS A 45 4.30 1.20 -2.93
N LEU A 46 4.84 0.23 -2.18
CA LEU A 46 4.13 -0.99 -1.81
C LEU A 46 3.68 -0.86 -0.35
N LEU A 47 2.37 -0.77 -0.14
CA LEU A 47 1.77 -0.62 1.19
C LEU A 47 1.08 -1.92 1.61
N VAL A 48 1.56 -2.52 2.69
CA VAL A 48 0.99 -3.76 3.26
C VAL A 48 0.24 -3.45 4.55
N LEU A 49 -1.06 -3.71 4.57
CA LEU A 49 -1.85 -3.73 5.81
C LEU A 49 -1.88 -5.15 6.38
N GLN A 50 -1.24 -5.35 7.54
CA GLN A 50 -1.24 -6.58 8.32
C GLN A 50 -2.14 -6.39 9.55
N LYS A 51 -3.42 -6.67 9.41
CA LYS A 51 -4.40 -6.53 10.50
C LYS A 51 -5.42 -7.66 10.48
N LYS A 52 -5.76 -8.18 11.67
CA LYS A 52 -6.84 -9.15 11.83
C LYS A 52 -8.20 -8.41 11.87
N GLY A 53 -9.23 -9.00 11.25
CA GLY A 53 -10.61 -8.52 11.36
C GLY A 53 -10.97 -7.31 10.49
N LEU A 54 -12.03 -6.62 10.90
CA LEU A 54 -12.58 -5.43 10.22
C LEU A 54 -11.62 -4.24 10.30
N ILE A 55 -11.58 -3.45 9.23
CA ILE A 55 -10.77 -2.23 9.21
C ILE A 55 -11.57 -1.11 9.89
N HIS A 56 -11.21 -0.80 11.14
CA HIS A 56 -11.75 0.37 11.84
C HIS A 56 -11.38 1.67 11.13
N GLN A 57 -12.23 2.70 11.27
CA GLN A 57 -12.07 4.02 10.64
C GLN A 57 -10.66 4.60 10.85
N LYS A 58 -10.13 4.53 12.08
CA LYS A 58 -8.76 4.98 12.39
C LYS A 58 -7.66 4.42 11.48
N ASN A 59 -7.80 3.18 10.99
CA ASN A 59 -6.82 2.61 10.07
C ASN A 59 -7.03 3.10 8.64
N LYS A 60 -8.27 3.43 8.27
CA LYS A 60 -8.58 4.06 6.99
C LYS A 60 -8.00 5.46 6.95
N ASP A 61 -8.15 6.22 8.03
CA ASP A 61 -7.60 7.56 8.16
C ASP A 61 -6.07 7.52 8.09
N LEU A 62 -5.44 6.58 8.81
CA LEU A 62 -3.99 6.37 8.72
C LEU A 62 -3.54 6.02 7.29
N LEU A 63 -4.24 5.11 6.61
CA LEU A 63 -3.93 4.73 5.23
C LEU A 63 -4.02 5.93 4.29
N PHE A 64 -5.06 6.75 4.46
CA PHE A 64 -5.23 7.96 3.68
C PHE A 64 -4.10 8.96 3.93
N SER A 65 -3.84 9.32 5.19
CA SER A 65 -2.76 10.25 5.54
C SER A 65 -1.39 9.73 5.10
N THR A 66 -1.16 8.41 5.13
CA THR A 66 0.05 7.79 4.57
C THR A 66 0.17 8.09 3.08
N THR A 67 -0.92 7.87 2.33
CA THR A 67 -0.95 7.98 0.87
C THR A 67 -0.83 9.43 0.43
N ASP A 68 -1.49 10.33 1.14
CA ASP A 68 -1.40 11.78 0.93
C ASP A 68 0.02 12.30 1.18
N LEU A 69 0.63 11.88 2.30
CA LEU A 69 2.02 12.24 2.63
C LEU A 69 3.00 11.78 1.53
N ILE A 70 2.99 10.51 1.14
CA ILE A 70 3.93 10.02 0.12
C ILE A 70 3.66 10.67 -1.25
N SER A 71 2.41 11.01 -1.56
CA SER A 71 2.04 11.76 -2.77
C SER A 71 2.67 13.15 -2.77
N ALA A 72 2.60 13.87 -1.64
CA ALA A 72 3.23 15.18 -1.49
C ALA A 72 4.76 15.15 -1.68
N TYR A 73 5.39 14.00 -1.42
CA TYR A 73 6.81 13.78 -1.66
C TYR A 73 7.15 13.24 -3.06
N GLY A 74 6.17 13.08 -3.94
CA GLY A 74 6.39 12.70 -5.34
C GLY A 74 6.24 11.21 -5.63
N ALA A 75 5.48 10.46 -4.83
CA ALA A 75 5.08 9.10 -5.22
C ALA A 75 4.26 9.14 -6.51
N GLY A 76 4.53 8.25 -7.46
CA GLY A 76 3.80 8.17 -8.74
C GLY A 76 2.72 7.09 -8.78
N LYS A 77 2.85 6.04 -7.98
CA LYS A 77 1.95 4.88 -7.97
C LYS A 77 2.06 4.11 -6.65
N VAL A 78 0.95 3.57 -6.18
CA VAL A 78 0.90 2.72 -4.99
C VAL A 78 0.25 1.37 -5.31
N ALA A 79 0.83 0.28 -4.82
CA ALA A 79 0.17 -1.02 -4.75
C ALA A 79 -0.12 -1.38 -3.29
N TYR A 80 -1.36 -1.74 -3.03
CA TYR A 80 -1.87 -2.02 -1.70
C TYR A 80 -2.14 -3.52 -1.52
N VAL A 81 -1.53 -4.11 -0.50
CA VAL A 81 -1.74 -5.51 -0.12
C VAL A 81 -2.41 -5.57 1.24
N ARG A 82 -3.56 -6.23 1.31
CA ARG A 82 -4.15 -6.58 2.59
C ARG A 82 -3.83 -8.03 2.95
N LYS A 83 -3.05 -8.23 4.00
CA LYS A 83 -2.87 -9.57 4.59
C LYS A 83 -3.98 -9.82 5.61
N THR A 84 -4.98 -10.61 5.21
CA THR A 84 -5.94 -11.22 6.13
C THR A 84 -5.37 -12.54 6.62
N ASN A 85 -4.97 -12.64 7.88
CA ASN A 85 -4.56 -13.92 8.51
C ASN A 85 -5.78 -14.80 8.84
N GLY A 86 -6.78 -14.86 7.95
CA GLY A 86 -8.07 -15.53 8.13
C GLY A 86 -8.90 -15.52 6.83
N ASN A 87 -10.06 -16.18 6.88
CA ASN A 87 -10.92 -16.57 5.75
C ASN A 87 -10.83 -15.64 4.50
N PRO A 88 -10.36 -16.15 3.34
CA PRO A 88 -10.21 -15.37 2.11
C PRO A 88 -11.50 -14.74 1.60
N SER A 89 -12.68 -15.17 2.06
CA SER A 89 -13.98 -14.58 1.68
C SER A 89 -14.16 -13.12 2.11
N ILE A 90 -13.42 -12.66 3.13
CA ILE A 90 -13.50 -11.29 3.68
C ILE A 90 -12.55 -10.33 2.92
N SER A 91 -11.69 -10.86 2.04
CA SER A 91 -10.71 -10.07 1.30
C SER A 91 -11.33 -9.17 0.22
N ARG A 92 -12.58 -9.44 -0.21
CA ARG A 92 -13.39 -8.57 -1.08
C ARG A 92 -14.10 -7.43 -0.33
N LEU A 93 -13.51 -6.97 0.77
CA LEU A 93 -14.03 -5.77 1.44
C LEU A 93 -13.81 -4.59 0.49
N SER A 94 -14.93 -4.10 -0.05
CA SER A 94 -15.19 -2.81 -0.70
C SER A 94 -13.94 -2.09 -1.19
N PRO A 95 -13.80 -1.78 -2.49
CA PRO A 95 -12.80 -0.81 -2.91
C PRO A 95 -12.92 0.39 -1.97
N PHE A 96 -11.80 0.74 -1.35
CA PHE A 96 -11.77 1.96 -0.58
C PHE A 96 -12.11 3.04 -1.58
N ASN A 97 -13.28 3.66 -1.46
CA ASN A 97 -13.61 4.88 -2.20
C ASN A 97 -12.83 6.05 -1.60
N PHE A 98 -11.53 5.85 -1.40
CA PHE A 98 -10.59 6.93 -1.23
C PHE A 98 -10.11 7.24 -2.64
N GLN A 99 -10.17 8.51 -3.02
CA GLN A 99 -9.70 8.99 -4.32
C GLN A 99 -8.35 9.69 -4.08
N PRO A 100 -7.25 8.93 -3.89
CA PRO A 100 -5.93 9.52 -3.68
C PRO A 100 -5.50 10.30 -4.92
N PHE A 101 -4.66 11.30 -4.72
CA PHE A 101 -4.03 12.08 -5.81
C PHE A 101 -3.15 11.22 -6.74
N ILE A 102 -2.83 10.00 -6.32
CA ILE A 102 -1.98 9.05 -7.04
C ILE A 102 -2.70 7.71 -7.24
N PRO A 103 -2.50 7.01 -8.37
CA PRO A 103 -3.12 5.71 -8.61
C PRO A 103 -2.80 4.71 -7.49
N VAL A 104 -3.84 4.10 -6.93
CA VAL A 104 -3.74 2.99 -5.96
C VAL A 104 -4.34 1.73 -6.59
N GLU A 105 -3.52 0.69 -6.71
CA GLU A 105 -3.96 -0.63 -7.17
C GLU A 105 -3.98 -1.63 -6.02
N HIS A 106 -4.99 -2.51 -6.01
CA HIS A 106 -5.12 -3.56 -5.01
C HIS A 106 -4.46 -4.85 -5.50
N ALA A 107 -3.69 -5.49 -4.62
CA ALA A 107 -3.03 -6.77 -4.87
C ALA A 107 -3.37 -7.79 -3.78
N LEU A 108 -3.46 -9.06 -4.16
CA LEU A 108 -3.74 -10.18 -3.27
C LEU A 108 -2.53 -10.52 -2.40
N ASN A 109 -1.33 -10.29 -2.92
CA ASN A 109 -0.08 -10.60 -2.22
C ASN A 109 1.06 -9.66 -2.64
N ILE A 110 2.19 -9.74 -1.94
CA ILE A 110 3.35 -8.88 -2.16
C ILE A 110 3.94 -9.08 -3.56
N LYS A 111 3.94 -10.31 -4.08
CA LYS A 111 4.49 -10.58 -5.42
C LYS A 111 3.64 -9.91 -6.50
N GLU A 112 2.31 -10.03 -6.43
CA GLU A 112 1.41 -9.35 -7.36
C GLU A 112 1.54 -7.83 -7.26
N ALA A 113 1.68 -7.28 -6.05
CA ALA A 113 1.94 -5.86 -5.88
C ALA A 113 3.26 -5.41 -6.51
N GLU A 114 4.33 -6.21 -6.36
CA GLU A 114 5.61 -5.97 -7.04
C GLU A 114 5.44 -5.99 -8.56
N ASP A 115 4.73 -6.99 -9.09
CA ASP A 115 4.49 -7.13 -10.53
C ASP A 115 3.68 -5.95 -11.08
N ILE A 116 2.63 -5.50 -10.38
CA ILE A 116 1.84 -4.29 -10.70
C ILE A 116 2.71 -3.02 -10.73
N LEU A 117 3.59 -2.85 -9.74
CA LEU A 117 4.47 -1.69 -9.65
C LEU A 117 5.62 -1.75 -10.67
N ASP A 118 6.02 -2.96 -11.07
CA ASP A 118 7.00 -3.20 -12.15
C ASP A 118 6.34 -3.06 -13.55
N GLY A 119 5.02 -2.78 -13.62
CA GLY A 119 4.29 -2.61 -14.88
C GLY A 119 3.98 -3.92 -15.61
N LYS A 120 4.10 -5.06 -14.92
CA LYS A 120 3.69 -6.36 -15.47
C LYS A 120 2.19 -6.51 -15.28
N THR A 121 1.47 -6.66 -16.39
CA THR A 121 0.07 -7.06 -16.34
C THR A 121 -0.02 -8.43 -15.68
N PRO A 122 -0.94 -8.64 -14.72
CA PRO A 122 -1.26 -10.00 -14.31
C PRO A 122 -1.69 -10.77 -15.55
N GLU A 123 -1.14 -11.97 -15.76
CA GLU A 123 -1.68 -12.91 -16.74
C GLU A 123 -3.11 -13.20 -16.33
N ILE A 124 -4.05 -12.42 -16.85
CA ILE A 124 -5.46 -12.80 -16.84
C ILE A 124 -5.50 -14.02 -17.74
N SER A 125 -5.48 -15.20 -17.13
CA SER A 125 -5.94 -16.43 -17.78
C SER A 125 -7.30 -16.10 -18.36
N SER A 126 -7.32 -15.86 -19.66
CA SER A 126 -8.51 -15.70 -20.48
C SER A 126 -9.31 -17.00 -20.39
N LEU A 127 -10.20 -17.07 -19.41
CA LEU A 127 -11.23 -18.10 -19.34
C LEU A 127 -12.57 -17.46 -18.97
N GLN A 128 -13.46 -17.57 -19.96
CA GLN A 128 -14.91 -17.69 -19.87
C GLN A 128 -15.73 -16.39 -19.71
N TYR A 129 -15.99 -15.77 -20.87
CA TYR A 129 -17.37 -15.41 -21.22
C TYR A 129 -17.71 -16.03 -22.58
N ILE A 130 -18.07 -17.31 -22.55
CA ILE A 130 -19.00 -17.89 -23.52
C ILE A 130 -20.22 -18.29 -22.69
N SER A 131 -21.32 -17.56 -22.86
CA SER A 131 -22.70 -18.03 -22.85
C SER A 131 -23.60 -16.87 -23.20
#